data_AF-A0A3S3ISN0-F1
#
_entry.id   AF-A0A3S3ISN0-F1
#
_cell.length_a   1.000
_cell.length_b   1.000
_cell.length_c   1.000
_cell.angle_alpha   90.00
_cell.angle_beta   90.00
_cell.angle_gamma   90.00
#
_symmetry.space_group_name_H-M   'P 1'
#
loop_
_entity.id
_entity.type
_entity.pdbx_description
1 polymer ?
#
loop_
_entity_poly.entity_id
_entity_poly.type
_entity_poly.pdbx_seq_one_letter_code
_entity_poly.pdbx_strand_id
1 'polypeptide(L)'
;MNEAQDLFSLLRQSTDVDPRAIDAIKRTIAEGKDRELCRINALAFASKHGLDEERAIGAFLHAARVGLFDISWNVLCPGCGGVLDSNATLKTLQKDEYTCALCSEGYSPTLDEMVEVTFTVSPRVRKIAAHNPHELPLVEYFRQIYWASGVDLPEEDFAKTMEAFSLEDIELAPGEKAVLPVQLPSEFIIVFEPVTHSVKFIDVKGEPTRERRNLSLVFDREHVQNQTLEMQPGPLRISLENRTDTRVLPTVFIAGQELHDLLGKRRPFLTAKRLLTNQTFRDLYRTDTLDINQRLKITSLTFLFTDLRGSTELYERVGDLSAFDLVRVHFQVLHEIVASEAGAVVKTIGDAVMATFATPDRAIAAALRMRDAMRALNEKSGREDLLLKIGVHAGPCIAVSMNERQDYFGQTVNIASRVQNLANAQAIFATRAVVDDNLTADLLHRNALTPVPHEVSLRGIEREIAVYTIP
;
A
#
# COMPACT_ATOMS: atom_id res chain seq x y z
N MET A 1 -30.14 10.14 -4.05
CA MET A 1 -29.71 11.55 -4.10
C MET A 1 -29.69 12.22 -2.72
N ASN A 2 -30.73 12.09 -1.88
CA ASN A 2 -30.75 12.74 -0.56
C ASN A 2 -29.63 12.25 0.39
N GLU A 3 -29.45 10.93 0.50
CA GLU A 3 -28.45 10.32 1.40
C GLU A 3 -27.01 10.69 1.05
N ALA A 4 -26.62 10.65 -0.23
CA ALA A 4 -25.28 11.07 -0.65
C ALA A 4 -25.01 12.56 -0.33
N GLN A 5 -26.02 13.42 -0.46
CA GLN A 5 -25.88 14.84 -0.15
C GLN A 5 -25.69 15.08 1.36
N ASP A 6 -26.38 14.30 2.20
CA ASP A 6 -26.21 14.33 3.66
C ASP A 6 -24.80 13.86 4.06
N LEU A 7 -24.30 12.79 3.44
CA LEU A 7 -22.93 12.29 3.68
C LEU A 7 -21.85 13.31 3.28
N PHE A 8 -22.02 13.99 2.15
CA PHE A 8 -21.10 15.08 1.77
C PHE A 8 -21.19 16.28 2.70
N SER A 9 -22.38 16.56 3.26
CA SER A 9 -22.56 17.62 4.25
C SER A 9 -21.84 17.29 5.55
N LEU A 10 -21.88 16.03 6.00
CA LEU A 10 -21.10 15.55 7.14
C LEU A 10 -19.59 15.63 6.88
N LEU A 11 -19.14 15.21 5.69
CA LEU A 11 -17.72 15.26 5.32
C LEU A 11 -17.17 16.69 5.35
N ARG A 12 -17.94 17.68 4.88
CA ARG A 12 -17.58 19.10 4.89
C ARG A 12 -17.53 19.74 6.28
N GLN A 13 -18.11 19.12 7.30
CA GLN A 13 -18.01 19.59 8.68
C GLN A 13 -16.67 19.21 9.33
N SER A 14 -15.92 18.28 8.75
CA SER A 14 -14.58 17.93 9.22
C SER A 14 -13.58 18.99 8.79
N THR A 15 -12.91 19.62 9.75
CA THR A 15 -11.85 20.63 9.52
C THR A 15 -10.58 20.04 8.92
N ASP A 16 -10.42 18.72 9.00
CA ASP A 16 -9.18 18.01 8.68
C ASP A 16 -9.13 17.53 7.21
N VAL A 17 -10.18 17.82 6.43
CA VAL A 17 -10.32 17.37 5.04
C VAL A 17 -10.19 18.55 4.07
N ASP A 18 -9.35 18.41 3.05
CA ASP A 18 -9.21 19.43 1.99
C ASP A 18 -10.51 19.57 1.18
N PRO A 19 -11.16 20.75 1.17
CA PRO A 19 -12.38 20.97 0.40
C PRO A 19 -12.24 20.68 -1.10
N ARG A 20 -11.05 20.91 -1.68
CA ARG A 20 -10.78 20.60 -3.09
C ARG A 20 -10.86 19.10 -3.36
N ALA A 21 -10.38 18.28 -2.42
CA ALA A 21 -10.47 16.83 -2.52
C ALA A 21 -11.92 16.35 -2.40
N ILE A 22 -12.71 16.92 -1.48
CA ILE A 22 -14.14 16.64 -1.35
C ILE A 22 -14.89 16.93 -2.65
N ASP A 23 -14.64 18.10 -3.25
CA ASP A 23 -15.32 18.51 -4.48
C ASP A 23 -14.92 17.64 -5.67
N ALA A 24 -13.65 17.23 -5.76
CA ALA A 24 -13.17 16.27 -6.77
C ALA A 24 -13.84 14.89 -6.60
N ILE A 25 -13.92 14.38 -5.37
CA ILE A 25 -14.60 13.11 -5.05
C ILE A 25 -16.08 13.20 -5.45
N LYS A 26 -16.75 14.29 -5.07
CA LYS A 26 -18.16 14.52 -5.39
C LYS A 26 -18.42 14.54 -6.90
N ARG A 27 -17.57 15.25 -7.66
CA ARG A 27 -17.67 15.31 -9.13
C ARG A 27 -17.46 13.92 -9.74
N THR A 28 -16.46 13.18 -9.28
CA THR A 28 -16.17 11.83 -9.78
C THR A 28 -17.33 10.87 -9.53
N ILE A 29 -17.95 10.90 -8.34
CA ILE A 29 -19.15 10.11 -8.04
C ILE A 29 -20.32 10.49 -8.96
N ALA A 30 -20.51 11.78 -9.24
CA ALA A 30 -21.64 12.26 -10.04
C ALA A 30 -21.48 12.01 -11.55
N GLU A 31 -20.27 12.21 -12.08
CA GLU A 31 -20.01 12.33 -13.53
C GLU A 31 -19.09 11.24 -14.07
N GLY A 32 -18.33 10.55 -13.21
CA GLY A 32 -17.34 9.54 -13.61
C GLY A 32 -17.98 8.27 -14.19
N LYS A 33 -17.22 7.56 -15.02
CA LYS A 33 -17.57 6.20 -15.49
C LYS A 33 -17.57 5.25 -14.30
N ASP A 34 -18.37 4.18 -14.35
CA ASP A 34 -18.46 3.18 -13.27
C ASP A 34 -17.08 2.63 -12.85
N ARG A 35 -16.21 2.37 -13.82
CA ARG A 35 -14.83 1.90 -13.59
C ARG A 35 -13.93 2.89 -12.85
N GLU A 36 -14.25 4.19 -12.88
CA GLU A 36 -13.54 5.22 -12.10
C GLU A 36 -14.00 5.26 -10.64
N LEU A 37 -15.00 4.45 -10.28
CA LEU A 37 -15.56 4.34 -8.93
C LEU A 37 -15.32 2.95 -8.31
N CYS A 38 -14.72 2.03 -9.05
CA CYS A 38 -14.25 0.74 -8.56
C CYS A 38 -12.75 0.83 -8.28
N ARG A 39 -12.31 0.34 -7.11
CA ARG A 39 -10.90 0.21 -6.73
C ARG A 39 -10.07 1.47 -7.04
N ILE A 40 -10.55 2.61 -6.59
CA ILE A 40 -9.88 3.89 -6.80
C ILE A 40 -8.50 3.87 -6.14
N ASN A 41 -7.47 4.12 -6.96
CA ASN A 41 -6.13 4.44 -6.51
C ASN A 41 -6.07 5.89 -6.05
N ALA A 42 -5.96 6.13 -4.74
CA ALA A 42 -5.94 7.49 -4.19
C ALA A 42 -4.76 8.33 -4.71
N LEU A 43 -3.62 7.72 -5.05
CA LEU A 43 -2.45 8.43 -5.56
C LEU A 43 -2.67 8.87 -7.01
N ALA A 44 -3.17 7.96 -7.87
CA ALA A 44 -3.51 8.30 -9.25
C ALA A 44 -4.64 9.35 -9.30
N PHE A 45 -5.62 9.25 -8.39
CA PHE A 45 -6.66 10.25 -8.23
C PHE A 45 -6.07 11.62 -7.87
N ALA A 46 -5.16 11.68 -6.88
CA ALA A 46 -4.51 12.93 -6.48
C ALA A 46 -3.76 13.58 -7.66
N SER A 47 -2.99 12.78 -8.40
CA SER A 47 -2.27 13.23 -9.59
C SER A 47 -3.23 13.75 -10.67
N LYS A 48 -4.30 13.01 -10.99
CA LYS A 48 -5.31 13.40 -12.00
C LYS A 48 -5.99 14.73 -11.67
N HIS A 49 -6.19 15.03 -10.39
CA HIS A 49 -6.88 16.23 -9.92
C HIS A 49 -5.97 17.35 -9.40
N GLY A 50 -4.64 17.19 -9.48
CA GLY A 50 -3.67 18.17 -9.00
C GLY A 50 -3.80 18.46 -7.49
N LEU A 51 -3.97 17.39 -6.71
CA LEU A 51 -4.11 17.42 -5.26
C LEU A 51 -2.84 16.89 -4.59
N ASP A 52 -2.61 17.32 -3.35
CA ASP A 52 -1.62 16.68 -2.48
C ASP A 52 -2.06 15.24 -2.14
N GLU A 53 -1.12 14.30 -2.18
CA GLU A 53 -1.41 12.87 -1.98
C GLU A 53 -1.95 12.59 -0.58
N GLU A 54 -1.36 13.17 0.47
CA GLU A 54 -1.79 12.90 1.86
C GLU A 54 -3.17 13.50 2.12
N ARG A 55 -3.46 14.69 1.55
CA ARG A 55 -4.80 15.29 1.61
C ARG A 55 -5.84 14.46 0.86
N ALA A 56 -5.49 13.88 -0.29
CA ALA A 56 -6.38 12.99 -1.02
C ALA A 56 -6.64 11.69 -0.26
N ILE A 57 -5.60 11.05 0.30
CA ILE A 57 -5.72 9.87 1.17
C ILE A 57 -6.65 10.19 2.35
N GLY A 58 -6.39 11.29 3.06
CA GLY A 58 -7.23 11.74 4.17
C GLY A 58 -8.69 11.91 3.76
N ALA A 59 -8.95 12.58 2.63
CA ALA A 59 -10.32 12.75 2.12
C ALA A 59 -11.03 11.42 1.84
N PHE A 60 -10.34 10.44 1.23
CA PHE A 60 -10.92 9.11 1.01
C PHE A 60 -11.16 8.35 2.32
N LEU A 61 -10.28 8.47 3.31
CA LEU A 61 -10.45 7.84 4.62
C LEU A 61 -11.67 8.41 5.38
N HIS A 62 -11.81 9.73 5.40
CA HIS A 62 -12.99 10.36 5.99
C HIS A 62 -14.26 10.03 5.19
N ALA A 63 -14.19 10.02 3.86
CA ALA A 63 -15.30 9.63 3.00
C ALA A 63 -15.73 8.17 3.26
N ALA A 64 -14.78 7.25 3.42
CA ALA A 64 -15.05 5.87 3.78
C ALA A 64 -15.67 5.76 5.18
N ARG A 65 -15.17 6.54 6.15
CA ARG A 65 -15.70 6.56 7.52
C ARG A 65 -17.17 6.98 7.59
N VAL A 66 -17.60 7.91 6.73
CA VAL A 66 -19.01 8.33 6.63
C VAL A 66 -19.85 7.43 5.72
N GLY A 67 -19.25 6.43 5.06
CA GLY A 67 -19.96 5.46 4.22
C GLY A 67 -20.10 5.85 2.75
N LEU A 68 -19.31 6.80 2.24
CA LEU A 68 -19.26 7.09 0.80
C LEU A 68 -18.51 6.00 0.02
N PHE A 69 -17.51 5.40 0.63
CA PHE A 69 -16.66 4.37 0.03
C PHE A 69 -16.44 3.20 0.98
N ASP A 70 -16.29 2.02 0.41
CA ASP A 70 -15.75 0.84 1.08
C ASP A 70 -14.24 0.75 0.82
N ILE A 71 -13.48 0.43 1.86
CA ILE A 71 -12.02 0.21 1.76
C ILE A 71 -11.79 -1.26 1.39
N SER A 72 -10.89 -1.52 0.44
CA SER A 72 -10.45 -2.88 0.10
C SER A 72 -8.93 -3.00 0.16
N TRP A 73 -8.47 -4.12 0.69
CA TRP A 73 -7.07 -4.50 0.85
C TRP A 73 -6.77 -5.65 -0.13
N ASN A 74 -6.11 -5.33 -1.22
CA ASN A 74 -5.88 -6.24 -2.34
C ASN A 74 -4.46 -6.81 -2.24
N VAL A 75 -4.32 -8.13 -2.21
CA VAL A 75 -3.01 -8.79 -2.31
C VAL A 75 -2.65 -8.90 -3.77
N LEU A 76 -1.48 -8.42 -4.15
CA LEU A 76 -1.03 -8.31 -5.53
C LEU A 76 0.12 -9.28 -5.79
N CYS A 77 0.17 -9.81 -7.01
CA CYS A 77 1.36 -10.45 -7.53
C CYS A 77 2.40 -9.36 -7.90
N PRO A 78 3.62 -9.40 -7.35
CA PRO A 78 4.65 -8.42 -7.68
C PRO A 78 5.14 -8.52 -9.14
N GLY A 79 5.05 -9.71 -9.75
CA GLY A 79 5.41 -9.91 -11.15
C GLY A 79 4.38 -9.31 -12.11
N CYS A 80 3.15 -9.83 -12.11
CA CYS A 80 2.14 -9.43 -13.09
C CYS A 80 1.22 -8.29 -12.64
N GLY A 81 1.17 -7.93 -11.36
CA GLY A 81 0.23 -6.92 -10.84
C GLY A 81 -1.23 -7.41 -10.79
N GLY A 82 -1.46 -8.70 -11.00
CA GLY A 82 -2.77 -9.32 -10.80
C GLY A 82 -3.11 -9.39 -9.32
N VAL A 83 -4.37 -9.12 -8.99
CA VAL A 83 -4.92 -9.33 -7.65
C VAL A 83 -5.02 -10.82 -7.39
N LEU A 84 -4.43 -11.27 -6.29
CA LEU A 84 -4.45 -12.66 -5.81
C LEU A 84 -5.55 -12.90 -4.77
N ASP A 85 -5.92 -11.84 -4.06
CA ASP A 85 -6.92 -11.88 -2.99
C ASP A 85 -7.43 -10.47 -2.70
N SER A 86 -8.67 -10.34 -2.22
CA SER A 86 -9.31 -9.05 -1.95
C SER A 86 -10.06 -9.11 -0.63
N ASN A 87 -9.66 -8.24 0.30
CA ASN A 87 -10.08 -8.31 1.69
C ASN A 87 -10.77 -7.00 2.12
N ALA A 88 -11.87 -7.10 2.86
CA ALA A 88 -12.54 -5.91 3.42
C ALA A 88 -11.77 -5.31 4.61
N THR A 89 -10.93 -6.11 5.26
CA THR A 89 -10.16 -5.72 6.44
C THR A 89 -8.79 -6.40 6.39
N LEU A 90 -7.77 -5.80 7.02
CA LEU A 90 -6.48 -6.47 7.12
C LEU A 90 -6.56 -7.77 7.93
N LYS A 91 -7.52 -7.92 8.86
CA LYS A 91 -7.66 -9.12 9.72
C LYS A 91 -7.88 -10.42 8.94
N THR A 92 -8.42 -10.33 7.73
CA THR A 92 -8.67 -11.50 6.88
C THR A 92 -7.45 -11.90 6.03
N LEU A 93 -6.38 -11.09 6.05
CA LEU A 93 -5.09 -11.42 5.45
C LEU A 93 -4.34 -12.45 6.32
N GLN A 94 -4.60 -13.74 6.10
CA GLN A 94 -4.12 -14.82 6.97
C GLN A 94 -3.15 -15.81 6.29
N LYS A 95 -2.95 -15.72 4.97
CA LYS A 95 -2.07 -16.67 4.28
C LYS A 95 -0.61 -16.23 4.39
N ASP A 96 0.26 -17.15 4.74
CA ASP A 96 1.72 -16.94 4.78
C ASP A 96 2.35 -16.89 3.37
N GLU A 97 1.65 -17.47 2.38
CA GLU A 97 2.08 -17.52 0.99
C GLU A 97 0.89 -17.39 0.04
N TYR A 98 1.12 -16.69 -1.07
CA TYR A 98 0.19 -16.56 -2.18
C TYR A 98 0.86 -17.02 -3.48
N THR A 99 0.21 -17.93 -4.21
CA THR A 99 0.65 -18.37 -5.53
C THR A 99 -0.12 -17.63 -6.61
N CYS A 100 0.59 -16.96 -7.51
CA CYS A 100 -0.05 -16.32 -8.65
C CYS A 100 -0.31 -17.33 -9.76
N ALA A 101 -1.56 -17.45 -10.22
CA ALA A 101 -1.89 -18.33 -11.32
C ALA A 101 -1.24 -17.93 -12.65
N LEU A 102 -1.12 -16.64 -12.94
CA LEU A 102 -0.60 -16.18 -14.23
C LEU A 102 0.91 -16.39 -14.36
N CYS A 103 1.69 -16.09 -13.31
CA CYS A 103 3.16 -16.27 -13.34
C CYS A 103 3.65 -17.56 -12.69
N SER A 104 2.79 -18.29 -11.96
CA SER A 104 3.10 -19.54 -11.24
C SER A 104 4.21 -19.46 -10.20
N GLU A 105 4.43 -18.27 -9.66
CA GLU A 105 5.38 -18.02 -8.58
C GLU A 105 4.65 -17.86 -7.23
N GLY A 106 5.31 -18.33 -6.17
CA GLY A 106 4.89 -18.20 -4.78
C GLY A 106 5.55 -17.02 -4.09
N TYR A 107 4.76 -16.24 -3.34
CA TYR A 107 5.23 -15.03 -2.68
C TYR A 107 4.74 -14.96 -1.23
N SER A 108 5.63 -14.58 -0.32
CA SER A 108 5.24 -14.18 1.03
C SER A 108 4.77 -12.72 1.03
N PRO A 109 3.55 -12.42 1.53
CA PRO A 109 3.00 -11.07 1.48
C PRO A 109 3.82 -10.09 2.32
N THR A 110 4.14 -8.94 1.73
CA THR A 110 4.74 -7.80 2.44
C THR A 110 3.85 -6.57 2.27
N LEU A 111 3.69 -5.78 3.32
CA LEU A 111 2.82 -4.60 3.27
C LEU A 111 3.39 -3.45 2.44
N ASP A 112 4.68 -3.50 2.17
CA ASP A 112 5.42 -2.49 1.42
C ASP A 112 4.97 -2.40 -0.03
N GLU A 113 4.71 -3.54 -0.66
CA GLU A 113 4.57 -3.65 -2.12
C GLU A 113 3.46 -4.59 -2.57
N MET A 114 3.09 -5.59 -1.77
CA MET A 114 2.09 -6.59 -2.21
C MET A 114 0.68 -6.28 -1.75
N VAL A 115 0.47 -5.42 -0.76
CA VAL A 115 -0.89 -5.11 -0.27
C VAL A 115 -1.27 -3.70 -0.69
N GLU A 116 -2.16 -3.61 -1.66
CA GLU A 116 -2.74 -2.36 -2.16
C GLU A 116 -4.00 -2.00 -1.36
N VAL A 117 -4.23 -0.71 -1.17
CA VAL A 117 -5.44 -0.14 -0.57
C VAL A 117 -6.18 0.65 -1.62
N THR A 118 -7.45 0.31 -1.83
CA THR A 118 -8.31 0.99 -2.79
C THR A 118 -9.66 1.35 -2.18
N PHE A 119 -10.36 2.30 -2.81
CA PHE A 119 -11.68 2.76 -2.38
C PHE A 119 -12.71 2.49 -3.46
N THR A 120 -13.79 1.80 -3.14
CA THR A 120 -14.91 1.54 -4.06
C THR A 120 -16.14 2.28 -3.57
N VAL A 121 -16.85 2.99 -4.44
CA VAL A 121 -18.05 3.74 -4.04
C VAL A 121 -19.06 2.80 -3.39
N SER A 122 -19.72 3.22 -2.32
CA SER A 122 -20.76 2.39 -1.69
C SER A 122 -21.97 2.24 -2.63
N PRO A 123 -22.59 1.04 -2.75
CA PRO A 123 -23.82 0.86 -3.54
C PRO A 123 -24.99 1.70 -3.03
N ARG A 124 -24.96 2.15 -1.76
CA ARG A 124 -25.94 3.08 -1.19
C ARG A 124 -25.85 4.49 -1.79
N VAL A 125 -24.66 4.87 -2.26
CA VAL A 125 -24.38 6.17 -2.87
C VAL A 125 -24.63 6.11 -4.37
N ARG A 126 -23.99 5.16 -5.04
CA ARG A 126 -24.15 4.91 -6.48
C ARG A 126 -23.83 3.45 -6.76
N LYS A 127 -24.80 2.69 -7.26
CA LYS A 127 -24.57 1.32 -7.73
C LYS A 127 -23.77 1.36 -9.04
N ILE A 128 -22.70 0.57 -9.10
CA ILE A 128 -21.87 0.38 -10.30
C ILE A 128 -21.81 -1.11 -10.65
N ALA A 129 -21.52 -1.45 -11.91
CA ALA A 129 -21.45 -2.85 -12.35
C ALA A 129 -20.46 -3.69 -11.52
N ALA A 130 -19.34 -3.11 -11.08
CA ALA A 130 -18.34 -3.81 -10.27
C ALA A 130 -18.79 -4.23 -8.86
N HIS A 131 -19.95 -3.76 -8.37
CA HIS A 131 -20.55 -4.29 -7.15
C HIS A 131 -21.03 -5.74 -7.31
N ASN A 132 -21.27 -6.17 -8.55
CA ASN A 132 -21.45 -7.58 -8.89
C ASN A 132 -20.46 -7.97 -10.02
N PRO A 133 -19.21 -8.34 -9.68
CA PRO A 133 -18.19 -8.67 -10.67
C PRO A 133 -18.60 -9.72 -11.71
N HIS A 134 -19.53 -10.61 -11.37
CA HIS A 134 -20.02 -11.65 -12.27
C HIS A 134 -20.95 -11.12 -13.38
N GLU A 135 -21.35 -9.85 -13.34
CA GLU A 135 -22.11 -9.18 -14.41
C GLU A 135 -21.21 -8.38 -15.36
N LEU A 136 -19.92 -8.23 -15.05
CA LEU A 136 -19.01 -7.45 -15.89
C LEU A 136 -18.71 -8.18 -17.21
N PRO A 137 -18.62 -7.50 -18.35
CA PRO A 137 -18.02 -8.10 -19.56
C PRO A 137 -16.56 -8.52 -19.29
N LEU A 138 -16.05 -9.49 -20.05
CA LEU A 138 -14.69 -10.05 -19.91
C LEU A 138 -13.61 -8.97 -19.72
N VAL A 139 -13.53 -8.02 -20.64
CA VAL A 139 -12.52 -6.94 -20.63
C VAL A 139 -12.64 -6.07 -19.37
N GLU A 140 -13.87 -5.78 -18.93
CA GLU A 140 -14.11 -4.97 -17.73
C GLU A 140 -13.86 -5.74 -16.44
N TYR A 141 -14.04 -7.07 -16.44
CA TYR A 141 -13.61 -7.92 -15.34
C TYR A 141 -12.08 -7.87 -15.19
N PHE A 142 -11.34 -8.03 -16.29
CA PHE A 142 -9.88 -7.91 -16.25
C PHE A 142 -9.45 -6.52 -15.76
N ARG A 143 -10.08 -5.46 -16.25
CA ARG A 143 -9.75 -4.08 -15.90
C ARG A 143 -10.03 -3.75 -14.43
N GLN A 144 -11.21 -4.09 -13.93
CA GLN A 144 -11.71 -3.59 -12.65
C GLN A 144 -11.45 -4.57 -11.50
N ILE A 145 -11.32 -5.87 -11.79
CA ILE A 145 -11.31 -6.93 -10.77
C ILE A 145 -10.01 -7.71 -10.76
N TYR A 146 -9.50 -8.12 -11.93
CA TYR A 146 -8.28 -8.93 -11.97
C TYR A 146 -7.01 -8.09 -11.80
N TRP A 147 -6.83 -7.04 -12.61
CA TRP A 147 -5.65 -6.19 -12.51
C TRP A 147 -5.75 -5.22 -11.34
N ALA A 148 -4.62 -5.02 -10.64
CA ALA A 148 -4.50 -4.00 -9.61
C ALA A 148 -4.59 -2.59 -10.21
N SER A 149 -4.94 -1.62 -9.37
CA SER A 149 -4.97 -0.21 -9.78
C SER A 149 -3.57 0.34 -10.11
N GLY A 150 -2.52 -0.34 -9.64
CA GLY A 150 -1.12 -0.11 -9.98
C GLY A 150 -0.70 -0.53 -11.41
N VAL A 151 -1.53 -1.27 -12.15
CA VAL A 151 -1.28 -1.58 -13.57
C VAL A 151 -1.77 -0.41 -14.43
N ASP A 152 -0.89 0.14 -15.28
CA ASP A 152 -1.24 1.28 -16.13
C ASP A 152 -1.96 0.85 -17.41
N LEU A 153 -3.23 0.50 -17.25
CA LEU A 153 -4.12 0.07 -18.33
C LEU A 153 -4.58 1.27 -19.19
N PRO A 154 -4.62 1.15 -20.53
CA PRO A 154 -5.15 2.19 -21.41
C PRO A 154 -6.61 2.55 -21.07
N GLU A 155 -6.98 3.83 -21.07
CA GLU A 155 -8.33 4.25 -20.69
C GLU A 155 -9.40 3.82 -21.72
N GLU A 156 -9.17 4.05 -23.01
CA GLU A 156 -10.19 3.76 -24.04
C GLU A 156 -9.91 2.43 -24.78
N ASP A 157 -8.66 2.15 -25.15
CA ASP A 157 -8.31 1.05 -26.08
C ASP A 157 -7.92 -0.28 -25.43
N PHE A 158 -8.27 -0.51 -24.16
CA PHE A 158 -7.83 -1.74 -23.46
C PHE A 158 -8.39 -3.03 -24.08
N ALA A 159 -9.60 -3.00 -24.63
CA ALA A 159 -10.16 -4.16 -25.35
C ALA A 159 -9.25 -4.57 -26.51
N LYS A 160 -8.81 -3.58 -27.31
CA LYS A 160 -7.86 -3.79 -28.40
C LYS A 160 -6.49 -4.26 -27.91
N THR A 161 -6.02 -3.75 -26.78
CA THR A 161 -4.79 -4.25 -26.14
C THR A 161 -4.93 -5.72 -25.74
N MET A 162 -6.07 -6.12 -25.17
CA MET A 162 -6.34 -7.52 -24.82
C MET A 162 -6.41 -8.43 -26.05
N GLU A 163 -7.10 -7.99 -27.11
CA GLU A 163 -7.19 -8.72 -28.38
C GLU A 163 -5.81 -8.99 -28.99
N ALA A 164 -4.84 -8.07 -28.82
CA ALA A 164 -3.50 -8.22 -29.39
C ALA A 164 -2.70 -9.42 -28.83
N PHE A 165 -3.06 -9.91 -27.64
CA PHE A 165 -2.41 -11.08 -27.02
C PHE A 165 -3.39 -12.21 -26.69
N SER A 166 -4.64 -12.16 -27.14
CA SER A 166 -5.64 -13.20 -26.90
C SER A 166 -5.97 -13.92 -28.21
N LEU A 167 -5.91 -15.26 -28.18
CA LEU A 167 -6.32 -16.10 -29.32
C LEU A 167 -7.83 -16.31 -29.34
N GLU A 168 -8.39 -16.68 -28.19
CA GLU A 168 -9.80 -17.03 -28.03
C GLU A 168 -10.21 -16.84 -26.57
N ASP A 169 -11.48 -16.54 -26.32
CA ASP A 169 -12.10 -16.45 -25.00
C ASP A 169 -13.52 -17.00 -25.03
N ILE A 170 -14.03 -17.45 -23.88
CA ILE A 170 -15.42 -17.90 -23.75
C ILE A 170 -15.90 -17.71 -22.32
N GLU A 171 -17.16 -17.30 -22.14
CA GLU A 171 -17.85 -17.29 -20.86
C GLU A 171 -18.60 -18.61 -20.66
N LEU A 172 -18.47 -19.21 -19.48
CA LEU A 172 -19.20 -20.43 -19.11
C LEU A 172 -19.98 -20.22 -17.82
N ALA A 173 -21.29 -20.43 -17.87
CA ALA A 173 -22.15 -20.44 -16.69
C ALA A 173 -21.82 -21.63 -15.76
N PRO A 174 -22.26 -21.61 -14.49
CA PRO A 174 -22.13 -22.75 -13.59
C PRO A 174 -22.67 -24.04 -14.22
N GLY A 175 -21.87 -25.11 -14.22
CA GLY A 175 -22.22 -26.42 -14.78
C GLY A 175 -22.10 -26.54 -16.31
N GLU A 176 -21.76 -25.45 -17.02
CA GLU A 176 -21.68 -25.45 -18.47
C GLU A 176 -20.43 -26.16 -18.99
N LYS A 177 -20.55 -26.73 -20.20
CA LYS A 177 -19.46 -27.33 -20.96
C LYS A 177 -19.40 -26.74 -22.35
N ALA A 178 -18.19 -26.47 -22.82
CA ALA A 178 -17.95 -26.03 -24.19
C ALA A 178 -16.68 -26.64 -24.77
N VAL A 179 -16.53 -26.50 -26.09
CA VAL A 179 -15.30 -26.86 -26.80
C VAL A 179 -14.82 -25.63 -27.56
N LEU A 180 -13.63 -25.14 -27.22
CA LEU A 180 -12.99 -23.99 -27.83
C LEU A 180 -11.97 -24.46 -28.88
N PRO A 181 -12.20 -24.22 -30.19
CA PRO A 181 -11.21 -24.51 -31.21
C PRO A 181 -10.14 -23.40 -31.21
N VAL A 182 -8.86 -23.78 -31.15
CA VAL A 182 -7.73 -22.85 -31.15
C VAL A 182 -6.73 -23.28 -32.21
N GLN A 183 -6.18 -22.33 -32.96
CA GLN A 183 -5.03 -22.57 -33.81
C GLN A 183 -3.77 -22.16 -33.04
N LEU A 184 -3.00 -23.13 -32.54
CA LEU A 184 -1.79 -22.85 -31.76
C LEU A 184 -0.69 -22.26 -32.66
N PRO A 185 -0.16 -21.06 -32.35
CA PRO A 185 1.02 -20.50 -32.99
C PRO A 185 2.31 -21.13 -32.42
N SER A 186 3.47 -20.79 -32.99
CA SER A 186 4.78 -21.20 -32.45
C SER A 186 5.23 -20.27 -31.33
N GLU A 187 4.38 -20.10 -30.33
CA GLU A 187 4.60 -19.21 -29.17
C GLU A 187 4.17 -19.91 -27.88
N PHE A 188 4.64 -19.40 -26.74
CA PHE A 188 4.22 -19.92 -25.44
C PHE A 188 2.79 -19.46 -25.14
N ILE A 189 1.90 -20.40 -24.82
CA ILE A 189 0.47 -20.14 -24.64
C ILE A 189 0.06 -20.34 -23.18
N ILE A 190 -0.82 -19.47 -22.70
CA ILE A 190 -1.41 -19.55 -21.36
C ILE A 190 -2.92 -19.62 -21.51
N VAL A 191 -3.54 -20.73 -21.10
CA VAL A 191 -5.00 -20.76 -20.88
C VAL A 191 -5.24 -20.28 -19.46
N PHE A 192 -5.74 -19.06 -19.32
CA PHE A 192 -5.90 -18.37 -18.05
C PHE A 192 -7.37 -18.14 -17.74
N GLU A 193 -7.79 -18.41 -16.51
CA GLU A 193 -9.15 -18.17 -16.04
C GLU A 193 -9.09 -17.26 -14.79
N PRO A 194 -9.50 -15.99 -14.92
CA PRO A 194 -9.26 -14.97 -13.90
C PRO A 194 -10.19 -15.07 -12.69
N VAL A 195 -11.35 -15.73 -12.78
CA VAL A 195 -12.33 -15.76 -11.68
C VAL A 195 -11.93 -16.74 -10.59
N THR A 196 -11.46 -17.92 -10.98
CA THR A 196 -11.01 -19.00 -10.10
C THR A 196 -9.51 -19.01 -9.91
N HIS A 197 -8.79 -18.13 -10.62
CA HIS A 197 -7.32 -18.13 -10.69
C HIS A 197 -6.77 -19.50 -11.16
N SER A 198 -7.38 -20.08 -12.20
CA SER A 198 -6.90 -21.31 -12.82
C SER A 198 -6.01 -21.02 -14.02
N VAL A 199 -5.00 -21.87 -14.24
CA VAL A 199 -4.05 -21.69 -15.36
C VAL A 199 -3.66 -23.04 -15.97
N LYS A 200 -3.33 -23.02 -17.26
CA LYS A 200 -2.61 -24.08 -17.97
C LYS A 200 -1.59 -23.46 -18.92
N PHE A 201 -0.33 -23.87 -18.82
CA PHE A 201 0.72 -23.45 -19.73
C PHE A 201 0.95 -24.48 -20.84
N ILE A 202 1.20 -23.98 -22.04
CA ILE A 202 1.51 -24.80 -23.21
C ILE A 202 2.77 -24.22 -23.87
N ASP A 203 3.87 -24.98 -23.80
CA ASP A 203 5.10 -24.71 -24.54
C ASP A 203 4.94 -25.24 -25.97
N VAL A 204 4.64 -24.34 -26.92
CA VAL A 204 4.39 -24.73 -28.31
C VAL A 204 5.68 -24.68 -29.14
N LYS A 205 6.17 -25.85 -29.54
CA LYS A 205 7.45 -26.00 -30.24
C LYS A 205 7.46 -27.17 -31.24
N GLY A 206 8.44 -27.14 -32.15
CA GLY A 206 8.61 -28.13 -33.21
C GLY A 206 7.81 -27.82 -34.47
N GLU A 207 7.79 -28.77 -35.40
CA GLU A 207 7.16 -28.59 -36.71
C GLU A 207 5.62 -28.51 -36.63
N PRO A 208 4.97 -27.61 -37.39
CA PRO A 208 3.51 -27.53 -37.43
C PRO A 208 2.85 -28.83 -37.90
N THR A 209 1.78 -29.24 -37.21
CA THR A 209 0.98 -30.41 -37.55
C THR A 209 -0.43 -30.05 -37.99
N ARG A 210 -1.02 -30.89 -38.85
CA ARG A 210 -2.44 -30.84 -39.22
C ARG A 210 -3.32 -31.75 -38.35
N GLU A 211 -2.70 -32.57 -37.50
CA GLU A 211 -3.41 -33.46 -36.58
C GLU A 211 -4.17 -32.64 -35.53
N ARG A 212 -5.48 -32.92 -35.40
CA ARG A 212 -6.31 -32.29 -34.37
C ARG A 212 -6.04 -32.96 -33.03
N ARG A 213 -5.59 -32.17 -32.06
CA ARG A 213 -5.38 -32.62 -30.68
C ARG A 213 -6.46 -32.09 -29.75
N ASN A 214 -6.60 -32.73 -28.60
CA ASN A 214 -7.59 -32.36 -27.59
C ASN A 214 -6.89 -32.08 -26.25
N LEU A 215 -7.36 -31.06 -25.54
CA LEU A 215 -7.01 -30.73 -24.17
C LEU A 215 -8.32 -30.63 -23.37
N SER A 216 -8.36 -31.16 -22.16
CA SER A 216 -9.53 -31.05 -21.28
C SER A 216 -9.17 -30.29 -20.02
N LEU A 217 -9.90 -29.22 -19.72
CA LEU A 217 -9.76 -28.41 -18.52
C LEU A 217 -11.08 -28.38 -17.75
N VAL A 218 -10.98 -28.51 -16.43
CA VAL A 218 -12.11 -28.47 -15.51
C VAL A 218 -11.81 -27.41 -14.47
N PHE A 219 -12.75 -26.50 -14.26
CA PHE A 219 -12.64 -25.43 -13.26
C PHE A 219 -13.48 -25.81 -12.03
N ASP A 220 -12.83 -26.10 -10.90
CA ASP A 220 -13.49 -26.58 -9.66
C ASP A 220 -12.94 -25.95 -8.36
N ARG A 221 -12.16 -24.87 -8.45
CA ARG A 221 -11.47 -24.15 -7.35
C ARG A 221 -10.44 -24.95 -6.54
N GLU A 222 -10.44 -26.28 -6.60
CA GLU A 222 -9.50 -27.14 -5.85
C GLU A 222 -8.26 -27.51 -6.68
N HIS A 223 -8.39 -27.61 -8.01
CA HIS A 223 -7.29 -28.05 -8.88
C HIS A 223 -6.60 -26.89 -9.62
N VAL A 224 -5.38 -26.53 -9.20
CA VAL A 224 -4.50 -25.65 -9.96
C VAL A 224 -3.66 -26.50 -10.92
N GLN A 225 -3.94 -26.44 -12.23
CA GLN A 225 -3.22 -27.21 -13.23
C GLN A 225 -1.94 -26.51 -13.76
N ASN A 226 -0.97 -26.24 -12.88
CA ASN A 226 0.23 -25.45 -13.23
C ASN A 226 1.31 -26.17 -14.07
N GLN A 227 1.18 -27.47 -14.35
CA GLN A 227 2.15 -28.18 -15.17
C GLN A 227 2.12 -27.68 -16.62
N THR A 228 3.31 -27.37 -17.16
CA THR A 228 3.50 -26.98 -18.56
C THR A 228 3.39 -28.21 -19.46
N LEU A 229 2.55 -28.11 -20.49
CA LEU A 229 2.39 -29.13 -21.51
C LEU A 229 3.19 -28.76 -22.75
N GLU A 230 3.91 -29.69 -23.34
CA GLU A 230 4.55 -29.47 -24.64
C GLU A 230 3.61 -29.85 -25.77
N MET A 231 3.44 -28.97 -26.77
CA MET A 231 2.65 -29.24 -27.97
C MET A 231 3.34 -28.72 -29.22
N GLN A 232 2.94 -29.21 -30.39
CA GLN A 232 3.37 -28.64 -31.67
C GLN A 232 2.41 -27.54 -32.12
N PRO A 233 2.83 -26.59 -32.97
CA PRO A 233 1.90 -25.66 -33.61
C PRO A 233 0.84 -26.43 -34.41
N GLY A 234 -0.42 -25.98 -34.41
CA GLY A 234 -1.50 -26.70 -35.09
C GLY A 234 -2.88 -26.57 -34.43
N PRO A 235 -3.89 -27.26 -34.99
CA PRO A 235 -5.26 -27.20 -34.49
C PRO A 235 -5.41 -27.93 -33.15
N LEU A 236 -5.93 -27.23 -32.15
CA LEU A 236 -6.26 -27.73 -30.81
C LEU A 236 -7.76 -27.57 -30.56
N ARG A 237 -8.37 -28.55 -29.89
CA ARG A 237 -9.69 -28.43 -29.28
C ARG A 237 -9.55 -28.46 -27.76
N ILE A 238 -9.99 -27.40 -27.10
CA ILE A 238 -9.98 -27.32 -25.64
C ILE A 238 -11.40 -27.58 -25.15
N SER A 239 -11.62 -28.74 -24.54
CA SER A 239 -12.86 -29.06 -23.83
C SER A 239 -12.82 -28.40 -22.46
N LEU A 240 -13.80 -27.56 -22.17
CA LEU A 240 -13.89 -26.78 -20.94
C LEU A 240 -15.15 -27.20 -20.18
N GLU A 241 -15.02 -27.36 -18.86
CA GLU A 241 -16.15 -27.67 -17.97
C GLU A 241 -16.07 -26.80 -16.72
N ASN A 242 -17.12 -26.01 -16.47
CA ASN A 242 -17.24 -25.22 -15.25
C ASN A 242 -17.98 -26.03 -14.18
N ARG A 243 -17.27 -26.46 -13.13
CA ARG A 243 -17.86 -27.14 -11.95
C ARG A 243 -17.98 -26.23 -10.73
N THR A 244 -17.73 -24.93 -10.91
CA THR A 244 -17.90 -23.95 -9.84
C THR A 244 -19.36 -23.48 -9.75
N ASP A 245 -19.66 -22.78 -8.67
CA ASP A 245 -20.94 -22.12 -8.42
C ASP A 245 -21.05 -20.72 -9.06
N THR A 246 -19.98 -20.28 -9.73
CA THR A 246 -19.86 -18.98 -10.39
C THR A 246 -19.58 -19.15 -11.87
N ARG A 247 -19.82 -18.13 -12.68
CA ARG A 247 -19.31 -18.15 -14.07
C ARG A 247 -17.79 -18.19 -14.10
N VAL A 248 -17.21 -18.68 -15.19
CA VAL A 248 -15.76 -18.62 -15.47
C VAL A 248 -15.50 -17.99 -16.82
N LEU A 249 -14.32 -17.39 -16.97
CA LEU A 249 -13.90 -16.59 -18.13
C LEU A 249 -12.57 -17.08 -18.75
N PRO A 250 -12.47 -18.36 -19.15
CA PRO A 250 -11.24 -18.88 -19.74
C PRO A 250 -10.85 -18.09 -20.99
N THR A 251 -9.61 -17.62 -20.99
CA THR A 251 -9.01 -16.85 -22.07
C THR A 251 -7.66 -17.47 -22.46
N VAL A 252 -7.41 -17.61 -23.76
CA VAL A 252 -6.18 -18.19 -24.29
C VAL A 252 -5.24 -17.06 -24.67
N PHE A 253 -4.24 -16.80 -23.84
CA PHE A 253 -3.23 -15.78 -24.08
C PHE A 253 -2.00 -16.31 -24.81
N ILE A 254 -1.40 -15.43 -25.60
CA ILE A 254 -0.04 -15.55 -26.10
C ILE A 254 0.88 -14.85 -25.09
N ALA A 255 1.85 -15.57 -24.54
CA ALA A 255 2.86 -15.01 -23.64
C ALA A 255 3.98 -14.30 -24.43
N GLY A 256 3.58 -13.34 -25.27
CA GLY A 256 4.46 -12.59 -26.16
C GLY A 256 4.73 -11.15 -25.68
N GLN A 257 5.29 -10.35 -26.57
CA GLN A 257 5.70 -8.96 -26.28
C GLN A 257 4.53 -8.08 -25.83
N GLU A 258 3.35 -8.21 -26.45
CA GLU A 258 2.19 -7.38 -26.14
C GLU A 258 1.71 -7.57 -24.69
N LEU A 259 1.65 -8.82 -24.22
CA LEU A 259 1.35 -9.11 -22.82
C LEU A 259 2.47 -8.59 -21.92
N HIS A 260 3.74 -8.80 -22.29
CA HIS A 260 4.88 -8.29 -21.53
C HIS A 260 4.84 -6.75 -21.37
N ASP A 261 4.51 -6.02 -22.43
CA ASP A 261 4.42 -4.56 -22.43
C ASP A 261 3.27 -4.06 -21.54
N LEU A 262 2.13 -4.77 -21.53
CA LEU A 262 1.05 -4.49 -20.58
C LEU A 262 1.52 -4.69 -19.12
N LEU A 263 2.22 -5.79 -18.87
CA LEU A 263 2.76 -6.10 -17.54
C LEU A 263 3.93 -5.17 -17.14
N GLY A 264 4.63 -4.56 -18.08
CA GLY A 264 5.69 -3.59 -17.78
C GLY A 264 5.17 -2.22 -17.31
N LYS A 265 3.94 -1.88 -17.69
CA LYS A 265 3.33 -0.56 -17.41
C LYS A 265 2.79 -0.52 -15.97
N ARG A 266 3.53 0.15 -15.09
CA ARG A 266 3.22 0.30 -13.66
C ARG A 266 3.09 1.75 -13.26
N ARG A 267 2.19 2.01 -12.31
CA ARG A 267 2.06 3.30 -11.61
C ARG A 267 2.10 3.10 -10.10
N PRO A 268 2.48 4.12 -9.31
CA PRO A 268 2.38 4.07 -7.86
C PRO A 268 0.94 3.83 -7.40
N PHE A 269 0.79 3.13 -6.28
CA PHE A 269 -0.48 2.92 -5.61
C PHE A 269 -0.34 3.04 -4.10
N LEU A 270 -1.45 3.21 -3.40
CA LEU A 270 -1.48 3.31 -1.95
C LEU A 270 -1.26 1.93 -1.34
N THR A 271 -0.12 1.74 -0.68
CA THR A 271 0.24 0.47 -0.05
C THR A 271 -0.29 0.40 1.38
N ALA A 272 -0.48 -0.81 1.90
CA ALA A 272 -0.86 -1.02 3.28
C ALA A 272 0.16 -0.42 4.25
N LYS A 273 1.46 -0.52 3.95
CA LYS A 273 2.51 0.17 4.73
C LYS A 273 2.22 1.67 4.84
N ARG A 274 1.99 2.34 3.71
CA ARG A 274 1.76 3.78 3.68
C ARG A 274 0.49 4.17 4.44
N LEU A 275 -0.57 3.37 4.35
CA LEU A 275 -1.79 3.60 5.11
C LEU A 275 -1.60 3.41 6.62
N LEU A 276 -0.89 2.36 7.03
CA LEU A 276 -0.58 2.08 8.43
C LEU A 276 0.33 3.14 9.07
N THR A 277 1.08 3.88 8.26
CA THR A 277 1.91 5.03 8.70
C THR A 277 1.23 6.38 8.51
N ASN A 278 -0.04 6.42 8.09
CA ASN A 278 -0.79 7.66 7.90
C ASN A 278 -1.53 8.04 9.19
N GLN A 279 -1.37 9.29 9.64
CA GLN A 279 -1.93 9.77 10.90
C GLN A 279 -3.46 9.74 10.90
N THR A 280 -4.10 10.20 9.82
CA THR A 280 -5.57 10.20 9.67
C THR A 280 -6.14 8.78 9.77
N PHE A 281 -5.49 7.80 9.13
CA PHE A 281 -5.91 6.40 9.23
C PHE A 281 -5.86 5.90 10.67
N ARG A 282 -4.76 6.15 11.38
CA ARG A 282 -4.60 5.74 12.78
C ARG A 282 -5.62 6.40 13.69
N ASP A 283 -6.03 7.63 13.42
CA ASP A 283 -7.04 8.33 14.22
C ASP A 283 -8.46 7.83 13.97
N LEU A 284 -8.80 7.51 12.72
CA LEU A 284 -10.14 7.05 12.35
C LEU A 284 -10.38 5.55 12.60
N TYR A 285 -9.35 4.71 12.49
CA TYR A 285 -9.46 3.23 12.49
C TYR A 285 -8.73 2.53 13.65
N ARG A 286 -8.64 3.21 14.81
CA ARG A 286 -7.85 2.81 16.00
C ARG A 286 -7.95 1.34 16.40
N THR A 287 -9.16 0.78 16.44
CA THR A 287 -9.44 -0.52 17.09
C THR A 287 -9.69 -1.67 16.12
N ASP A 288 -9.80 -1.42 14.81
CA ASP A 288 -10.36 -2.40 13.86
C ASP A 288 -9.45 -2.76 12.69
N THR A 289 -8.17 -2.39 12.78
CA THR A 289 -7.22 -2.58 11.67
C THR A 289 -6.62 -3.98 11.66
N LEU A 290 -5.99 -4.42 12.75
CA LEU A 290 -5.26 -5.70 12.83
C LEU A 290 -5.89 -6.63 13.86
N ASP A 291 -5.83 -7.94 13.63
CA ASP A 291 -6.22 -8.94 14.62
C ASP A 291 -5.12 -9.06 15.69
N ILE A 292 -5.50 -9.43 16.92
CA ILE A 292 -4.57 -9.54 18.08
C ILE A 292 -3.44 -10.54 17.79
N ASN A 293 -3.72 -11.60 17.02
CA ASN A 293 -2.74 -12.64 16.71
C ASN A 293 -2.01 -12.39 15.39
N GLN A 294 -2.38 -11.35 14.65
CA GLN A 294 -1.84 -11.08 13.33
C GLN A 294 -0.46 -10.43 13.40
N ARG A 295 0.43 -10.86 12.51
CA ARG A 295 1.81 -10.38 12.40
C ARG A 295 2.10 -10.09 10.95
N LEU A 296 2.02 -8.83 10.56
CA LEU A 296 2.26 -8.43 9.17
C LEU A 296 3.68 -7.91 9.02
N LYS A 297 4.43 -8.51 8.09
CA LYS A 297 5.81 -8.16 7.82
C LYS A 297 5.88 -6.85 7.03
N ILE A 298 6.69 -5.93 7.52
CA ILE A 298 7.12 -4.72 6.81
C ILE A 298 8.62 -4.86 6.58
N THR A 299 9.07 -4.77 5.33
CA THR A 299 10.48 -4.96 4.96
C THR A 299 11.33 -3.75 5.31
N SER A 300 10.74 -2.55 5.27
CA SER A 300 11.40 -1.33 5.71
C SER A 300 10.41 -0.29 6.24
N LEU A 301 10.62 0.11 7.50
CA LEU A 301 9.93 1.23 8.13
C LEU A 301 10.94 2.10 8.88
N THR A 302 10.76 3.42 8.81
CA THR A 302 11.62 4.36 9.54
C THR A 302 10.97 4.77 10.84
N PHE A 303 11.70 4.63 11.93
CA PHE A 303 11.31 5.04 13.27
C PHE A 303 12.07 6.29 13.67
N LEU A 304 11.35 7.26 14.20
CA LEU A 304 11.88 8.46 14.84
C LEU A 304 11.47 8.44 16.30
N PHE A 305 12.46 8.54 17.18
CA PHE A 305 12.26 8.73 18.62
C PHE A 305 12.74 10.12 19.02
N THR A 306 11.95 10.78 19.85
CA THR A 306 12.32 12.05 20.50
C THR A 306 12.30 11.90 22.01
N ASP A 307 12.99 12.78 22.71
CA ASP A 307 13.02 12.85 24.18
C ASP A 307 13.45 14.27 24.60
N LEU A 308 12.83 14.84 25.62
CA LEU A 308 13.17 16.17 26.10
C LEU A 308 14.30 16.04 27.12
N ARG A 309 15.44 16.69 26.86
CA ARG A 309 16.56 16.67 27.81
C ARG A 309 16.16 17.40 29.09
N GLY A 310 16.36 16.74 30.22
CA GLY A 310 16.20 17.38 31.54
C GLY A 310 14.74 17.70 31.88
N SER A 311 13.78 16.96 31.32
CA SER A 311 12.35 17.18 31.59
C SER A 311 12.00 17.11 33.08
N THR A 312 12.64 16.24 33.85
CA THR A 312 12.46 16.19 35.32
C THR A 312 12.91 17.49 35.99
N GLU A 313 14.09 18.00 35.65
CA GLU A 313 14.62 19.26 36.20
C GLU A 313 13.79 20.47 35.75
N LEU A 314 13.24 20.42 34.54
CA LEU A 314 12.29 21.40 34.03
C LEU A 314 11.03 21.44 34.90
N TYR A 315 10.44 20.28 35.20
CA TYR A 315 9.22 20.17 36.01
C TYR A 315 9.41 20.75 37.42
N GLU A 316 10.55 20.46 38.05
CA GLU A 316 10.90 21.02 39.36
C GLU A 316 11.09 22.55 39.32
N ARG A 317 11.69 23.09 38.25
CA ARG A 317 12.00 24.52 38.14
C ARG A 317 10.78 25.39 37.85
N VAL A 318 9.90 24.97 36.94
CA VAL A 318 8.79 25.80 36.45
C VAL A 318 7.45 25.47 37.13
N GLY A 319 7.39 24.37 37.88
CA GLY A 319 6.18 23.85 38.52
C GLY A 319 5.25 23.12 37.53
N ASP A 320 4.49 22.16 38.05
CA ASP A 320 3.72 21.17 37.27
C ASP A 320 2.78 21.79 36.23
N LEU A 321 2.07 22.87 36.56
CA LEU A 321 1.11 23.50 35.65
C LEU A 321 1.80 24.17 34.45
N SER A 322 2.87 24.94 34.69
CA SER A 322 3.61 25.61 33.61
C SER A 322 4.37 24.60 32.75
N ALA A 323 4.89 23.54 33.39
CA ALA A 323 5.51 22.42 32.71
C ALA A 323 4.51 21.70 31.80
N PHE A 324 3.30 21.43 32.29
CA PHE A 324 2.26 20.77 31.51
C PHE A 324 1.85 21.57 30.27
N ASP A 325 1.64 22.89 30.41
CA ASP A 325 1.30 23.74 29.27
C ASP A 325 2.43 23.77 28.22
N LEU A 326 3.68 23.82 28.68
CA LEU A 326 4.86 23.79 27.80
C LEU A 326 4.98 22.46 27.05
N VAL A 327 4.80 21.34 27.75
CA VAL A 327 4.82 19.98 27.17
C VAL A 327 3.66 19.79 26.20
N ARG A 328 2.47 20.36 26.47
CA ARG A 328 1.33 20.30 25.55
C ARG A 328 1.64 21.04 24.24
N VAL A 329 2.19 22.24 24.31
CA VAL A 329 2.61 23.00 23.11
C VAL A 329 3.69 22.23 22.35
N HIS A 330 4.66 21.67 23.06
CA HIS A 330 5.69 20.81 22.49
C HIS A 330 5.09 19.65 21.70
N PHE A 331 4.20 18.85 22.31
CA PHE A 331 3.57 17.73 21.63
C PHE A 331 2.73 18.15 20.43
N GLN A 332 1.97 19.25 20.54
CA GLN A 332 1.19 19.75 19.42
C GLN A 332 2.08 20.03 18.21
N VAL A 333 3.19 20.74 18.41
CA VAL A 333 4.15 21.05 17.33
C VAL A 333 4.77 19.79 16.75
N LEU A 334 5.18 18.82 17.59
CA LEU A 334 5.74 17.56 17.10
C LEU A 334 4.72 16.77 16.26
N HIS A 335 3.48 16.66 16.72
CA HIS A 335 2.42 15.97 16.01
C HIS A 335 2.12 16.61 14.64
N GLU A 336 2.02 17.94 14.60
CA GLU A 336 1.81 18.70 13.36
C GLU A 336 2.95 18.48 12.36
N ILE A 337 4.21 18.49 12.82
CA ILE A 337 5.37 18.25 11.97
C ILE A 337 5.36 16.82 11.42
N VAL A 338 5.15 15.81 12.28
CA VAL A 338 5.08 14.40 11.86
C VAL A 338 4.03 14.21 10.77
N ALA A 339 2.81 14.72 11.00
CA ALA A 339 1.72 14.60 10.03
C ALA A 339 2.04 15.32 8.71
N SER A 340 2.66 16.51 8.77
CA SER A 340 3.03 17.28 7.57
C SER A 340 4.14 16.64 6.73
N GLU A 341 4.90 15.72 7.31
CA GLU A 341 5.92 14.93 6.62
C GLU A 341 5.44 13.51 6.29
N ALA A 342 4.11 13.30 6.19
CA ALA A 342 3.50 12.02 5.86
C ALA A 342 3.88 10.88 6.82
N GLY A 343 4.16 11.21 8.08
CA GLY A 343 4.39 10.26 9.16
C GLY A 343 3.17 10.12 10.07
N ALA A 344 3.32 9.24 11.05
CA ALA A 344 2.35 9.14 12.13
C ALA A 344 2.99 8.92 13.48
N VAL A 345 2.39 9.51 14.51
CA VAL A 345 2.74 9.26 15.90
C VAL A 345 2.17 7.91 16.32
N VAL A 346 3.04 7.01 16.74
CA VAL A 346 2.65 5.68 17.22
C VAL A 346 2.13 5.80 18.64
N LYS A 347 2.92 6.41 19.52
CA LYS A 347 2.64 6.62 20.94
C LYS A 347 3.57 7.67 21.55
N THR A 348 3.15 8.21 22.69
CA THR A 348 3.97 9.03 23.56
C THR A 348 4.43 8.22 24.78
N ILE A 349 5.62 8.50 25.30
CA ILE A 349 6.22 7.81 26.44
C ILE A 349 6.77 8.89 27.39
N GLY A 350 5.97 9.34 28.36
CA GLY A 350 6.31 10.55 29.11
C GLY A 350 6.27 11.75 28.18
N ASP A 351 7.40 12.44 28.05
CA ASP A 351 7.70 13.57 27.15
C ASP A 351 8.31 13.14 25.79
N ALA A 352 8.56 11.84 25.60
CA ALA A 352 9.06 11.28 24.35
C ALA A 352 7.95 11.00 23.32
N VAL A 353 8.26 11.20 22.04
CA VAL A 353 7.42 10.78 20.90
C VAL A 353 8.10 9.64 20.15
N MET A 354 7.33 8.58 19.90
CA MET A 354 7.66 7.56 18.90
C MET A 354 6.80 7.79 17.65
N ALA A 355 7.44 8.05 16.52
CA ALA A 355 6.81 8.24 15.22
C ALA A 355 7.37 7.30 14.16
N THR A 356 6.58 7.04 13.12
CA THR A 356 6.95 6.20 11.98
C THR A 356 6.73 6.91 10.66
N PHE A 357 7.62 6.64 9.70
CA PHE A 357 7.60 7.18 8.35
C PHE A 357 7.85 6.06 7.34
N ALA A 358 7.18 6.15 6.19
CA ALA A 358 7.35 5.17 5.11
C ALA A 358 8.76 5.16 4.51
N THR A 359 9.45 6.31 4.54
CA THR A 359 10.80 6.51 3.99
C THR A 359 11.71 7.31 4.95
N PRO A 360 13.04 7.11 4.90
CA PRO A 360 13.97 7.78 5.80
C PRO A 360 14.05 9.31 5.65
N ASP A 361 13.94 9.81 4.42
CA ASP A 361 14.03 11.24 4.10
C ASP A 361 12.96 12.07 4.81
N ARG A 362 11.73 11.53 4.89
CA ARG A 362 10.61 12.13 5.62
C ARG A 362 10.86 12.22 7.11
N ALA A 363 11.44 11.18 7.70
CA ALA A 363 11.81 11.20 9.11
C ALA A 363 12.90 12.24 9.40
N ILE A 364 13.91 12.36 8.52
CA ILE A 364 14.96 13.37 8.66
C ILE A 364 14.41 14.80 8.45
N ALA A 365 13.54 15.01 7.46
CA ALA A 365 12.86 16.29 7.27
C ALA A 365 12.05 16.69 8.51
N ALA A 366 11.29 15.74 9.09
CA ALA A 366 10.57 15.95 10.34
C ALA A 366 11.54 16.29 11.49
N ALA A 367 12.62 15.53 11.65
CA ALA A 367 13.62 15.75 12.70
C ALA A 367 14.24 17.16 12.63
N LEU A 368 14.62 17.61 11.44
CA LEU A 368 15.17 18.96 11.22
C LEU A 368 14.14 20.03 11.60
N ARG A 369 12.90 19.91 11.12
CA ARG A 369 11.82 20.83 11.44
C ARG A 369 11.48 20.85 12.94
N MET A 370 11.50 19.70 13.60
CA MET A 370 11.27 19.60 15.05
C MET A 370 12.35 20.35 15.83
N ARG A 371 13.62 20.15 15.49
CA ARG A 371 14.74 20.86 16.12
C ARG A 371 14.58 22.37 15.95
N ASP A 372 14.31 22.82 14.73
CA ASP A 372 14.21 24.25 14.42
C ASP A 372 12.98 24.89 15.09
N ALA A 373 11.86 24.16 15.18
CA ALA A 373 10.68 24.62 15.90
C ALA A 373 10.93 24.73 17.41
N MET A 374 11.68 23.80 18.01
CA MET A 374 12.06 23.89 19.43
C MET A 374 13.00 25.08 19.68
N ARG A 375 13.93 25.36 18.77
CA ARG A 375 14.77 26.57 18.84
C ARG A 375 13.93 27.85 18.82
N ALA A 376 12.96 27.94 17.91
CA ALA A 376 12.06 29.09 17.84
C ALA A 376 11.19 29.28 19.10
N LEU A 377 10.73 28.19 19.72
CA LEU A 377 9.98 28.25 20.99
C LEU A 377 10.85 28.71 22.17
N ASN A 378 12.11 28.25 22.22
CA ASN A 378 13.09 28.70 23.21
C ASN A 378 13.38 30.20 23.07
N GLU A 379 13.63 30.67 21.84
CA GLU A 379 13.85 32.09 21.56
C GLU A 379 12.66 32.96 21.98
N LYS A 380 11.43 32.54 21.66
CA LYS A 380 10.21 33.27 22.02
C LYS A 380 9.96 33.32 23.52
N SER A 381 10.31 32.27 24.24
CA SER A 381 10.12 32.19 25.70
C SER A 381 11.27 32.82 26.49
N GLY A 382 12.41 33.09 25.86
CA GLY A 382 13.63 33.54 26.51
C GLY A 382 14.27 32.48 27.41
N ARG A 383 13.98 31.20 27.17
CA ARG A 383 14.44 30.06 27.95
C ARG A 383 15.08 29.01 27.05
N GLU A 384 16.02 28.22 27.56
CA GLU A 384 16.63 27.08 26.85
C GLU A 384 16.08 25.74 27.36
N ASP A 385 14.77 25.69 27.59
CA ASP A 385 14.11 24.59 28.28
C ASP A 385 13.74 23.44 27.32
N LEU A 386 13.53 23.73 26.03
CA LEU A 386 13.08 22.75 25.05
C LEU A 386 14.24 22.23 24.21
N LEU A 387 15.04 21.33 24.77
CA LEU A 387 16.15 20.68 24.07
C LEU A 387 15.77 19.25 23.69
N LEU A 388 15.57 19.01 22.40
CA LEU A 388 15.14 17.72 21.89
C LEU A 388 16.34 16.84 21.53
N LYS A 389 16.31 15.59 21.99
CA LYS A 389 17.18 14.50 21.53
C LYS A 389 16.42 13.71 20.48
N ILE A 390 16.96 13.57 19.27
CA ILE A 390 16.26 12.88 18.17
C ILE A 390 17.12 11.72 17.67
N GLY A 391 16.52 10.53 17.54
CA GLY A 391 17.14 9.36 16.95
C GLY A 391 16.28 8.76 15.84
N VAL A 392 16.93 8.42 14.72
CA VAL A 392 16.26 7.88 13.53
C VAL A 392 16.94 6.59 13.08
N HIS A 393 16.13 5.56 12.82
CA HIS A 393 16.61 4.30 12.25
C HIS A 393 15.55 3.68 11.35
N ALA A 394 16.00 3.02 10.26
CA ALA A 394 15.15 2.33 9.30
C ALA A 394 15.54 0.87 9.21
N GLY A 395 14.54 -0.01 9.09
CA GLY A 395 14.73 -1.45 8.97
C GLY A 395 13.43 -2.24 9.00
N PRO A 396 13.51 -3.58 8.89
CA PRO A 396 12.32 -4.44 8.89
C PRO A 396 11.64 -4.47 10.25
N CYS A 397 10.31 -4.58 10.27
CA CYS A 397 9.53 -4.72 11.49
C CYS A 397 8.27 -5.55 11.26
N ILE A 398 7.54 -5.82 12.34
CA ILE A 398 6.24 -6.48 12.32
C ILE A 398 5.21 -5.48 12.82
N ALA A 399 4.19 -5.21 12.00
CA ALA A 399 3.00 -4.48 12.45
C ALA A 399 2.11 -5.44 13.28
N VAL A 400 1.71 -4.99 14.46
CA VAL A 400 0.95 -5.77 15.44
C VAL A 400 -0.17 -4.91 16.05
N SER A 401 -1.14 -5.56 16.70
CA SER A 401 -2.10 -4.89 17.57
C SER A 401 -1.70 -5.10 19.03
N MET A 402 -1.51 -4.02 19.79
CA MET A 402 -1.25 -4.04 21.23
C MET A 402 -2.19 -3.06 21.93
N ASN A 403 -2.89 -3.51 22.98
CA ASN A 403 -3.90 -2.71 23.70
C ASN A 403 -4.93 -2.08 22.76
N GLU A 404 -5.42 -2.87 21.79
CA GLU A 404 -6.39 -2.46 20.77
C GLU A 404 -5.91 -1.27 19.91
N ARG A 405 -4.61 -1.06 19.81
CA ARG A 405 -3.98 -0.05 18.96
C ARG A 405 -2.88 -0.66 18.13
N GLN A 406 -2.73 -0.14 16.92
CA GLN A 406 -1.63 -0.52 16.05
C GLN A 406 -0.29 -0.10 16.67
N ASP A 407 0.63 -1.05 16.80
CA ASP A 407 2.00 -0.89 17.29
C ASP A 407 2.98 -1.66 16.40
N TYR A 408 4.27 -1.58 16.71
CA TYR A 408 5.33 -2.23 15.95
C TYR A 408 6.27 -3.02 16.84
N PHE A 409 6.68 -4.19 16.36
CA PHE A 409 7.60 -5.08 17.05
C PHE A 409 8.82 -5.39 16.17
N GLY A 410 9.99 -5.50 16.78
CA GLY A 410 11.24 -5.91 16.12
C GLY A 410 12.48 -5.20 16.65
N GLN A 411 13.66 -5.67 16.22
CA GLN A 411 14.93 -5.07 16.62
C GLN A 411 15.07 -3.61 16.15
N THR A 412 14.49 -3.26 15.00
CA THR A 412 14.50 -1.90 14.44
C THR A 412 13.94 -0.86 15.42
N VAL A 413 12.85 -1.17 16.13
CA VAL A 413 12.26 -0.27 17.15
C VAL A 413 13.26 -0.02 18.29
N ASN A 414 13.92 -1.08 18.76
CA ASN A 414 14.89 -1.01 19.85
C ASN A 414 16.15 -0.23 19.44
N ILE A 415 16.63 -0.42 18.20
CA ILE A 415 17.77 0.34 17.66
C ILE A 415 17.42 1.82 17.62
N ALA A 416 16.26 2.20 17.08
CA ALA A 416 15.85 3.60 16.97
C ALA A 416 15.82 4.31 18.33
N SER A 417 15.22 3.68 19.35
CA SER A 417 15.21 4.22 20.71
C SER A 417 16.63 4.33 21.31
N ARG A 418 17.52 3.37 21.05
CA ARG A 418 18.92 3.42 21.51
C ARG A 418 19.73 4.50 20.80
N VAL A 419 19.49 4.73 19.51
CA VAL A 419 20.10 5.81 18.73
C VAL A 419 19.68 7.18 19.30
N GLN A 420 18.40 7.36 19.65
CA GLN A 420 17.94 8.58 20.32
C GLN A 420 18.66 8.81 21.65
N ASN A 421 18.90 7.74 22.43
CA ASN A 421 19.59 7.86 23.72
C ASN A 421 21.03 8.37 23.61
N LEU A 422 21.69 8.15 22.46
CA LEU A 422 23.03 8.68 22.18
C LEU A 422 23.03 10.18 21.83
N ALA A 423 21.90 10.70 21.35
CA ALA A 423 21.82 12.08 20.91
C ALA A 423 22.05 13.04 22.08
N ASN A 424 22.97 13.99 21.88
CA ASN A 424 23.12 15.12 22.79
C ASN A 424 22.07 16.21 22.45
N ALA A 425 21.94 17.22 23.31
CA ALA A 425 20.99 18.30 23.08
C ALA A 425 21.24 18.97 21.73
N GLN A 426 20.20 19.09 20.91
CA GLN A 426 20.18 19.72 19.58
C GLN A 426 20.71 18.88 18.41
N ALA A 427 21.27 17.69 18.66
CA ALA A 427 21.73 16.81 17.58
C ALA A 427 20.67 15.81 17.16
N ILE A 428 20.62 15.54 15.86
CA ILE A 428 19.86 14.42 15.28
C ILE A 428 20.85 13.28 15.07
N PHE A 429 20.55 12.11 15.64
CA PHE A 429 21.35 10.91 15.42
C PHE A 429 20.61 9.98 14.46
N ALA A 430 21.31 9.46 13.46
CA ALA A 430 20.73 8.56 12.47
C ALA A 430 21.68 7.40 12.17
N THR A 431 21.16 6.20 11.99
CA THR A 431 22.01 5.06 11.55
C THR A 431 22.41 5.19 10.09
N ARG A 432 23.44 4.44 9.66
CA ARG A 432 23.81 4.31 8.25
C ARG A 432 22.65 4.03 7.30
N ALA A 433 21.73 3.13 7.65
CA ALA A 433 20.57 2.80 6.83
C ALA A 433 19.65 3.99 6.51
N VAL A 434 19.73 5.07 7.30
CA VAL A 434 18.98 6.31 7.08
C VAL A 434 19.80 7.28 6.26
N VAL A 435 21.09 7.45 6.57
CA VAL A 435 21.97 8.42 5.88
C VAL A 435 22.28 8.00 4.45
N ASP A 436 22.45 6.69 4.20
CA ASP A 436 22.79 6.13 2.89
C ASP A 436 21.56 6.05 1.95
N ASP A 437 20.35 6.36 2.44
CA ASP A 437 19.17 6.48 1.61
C ASP A 437 19.30 7.67 0.65
N ASN A 438 19.06 7.45 -0.64
CA ASN A 438 19.31 8.45 -1.68
C ASN A 438 18.54 9.76 -1.46
N LEU A 439 17.26 9.68 -1.07
CA LEU A 439 16.42 10.86 -0.84
C LEU A 439 16.89 11.63 0.40
N THR A 440 17.36 10.90 1.42
CA THR A 440 17.97 11.47 2.62
C THR A 440 19.28 12.17 2.29
N ALA A 441 20.17 11.53 1.54
CA ALA A 441 21.43 12.12 1.11
C ALA A 441 21.21 13.40 0.32
N ASP A 442 20.26 13.41 -0.63
CA ASP A 442 19.87 14.59 -1.40
C ASP A 442 19.27 15.69 -0.52
N LEU A 443 18.44 15.34 0.47
CA LEU A 443 17.89 16.30 1.44
C LEU A 443 19.00 16.95 2.26
N LEU A 444 19.93 16.17 2.79
CA LEU A 444 21.04 16.67 3.61
C LEU A 444 21.98 17.56 2.79
N HIS A 445 22.32 17.16 1.57
CA HIS A 445 23.12 17.96 0.65
C HIS A 445 22.46 19.32 0.36
N ARG A 446 21.15 19.34 0.06
CA ARG A 446 20.39 20.59 -0.18
C ARG A 446 20.37 21.54 1.01
N ASN A 447 20.46 21.01 2.23
CA ASN A 447 20.54 21.79 3.46
C ASN A 447 21.98 22.10 3.89
N ALA A 448 22.99 21.75 3.09
CA ALA A 448 24.41 21.90 3.41
C ALA A 448 24.82 21.21 4.74
N LEU A 449 24.17 20.09 5.06
CA LEU A 449 24.43 19.31 6.27
C LEU A 449 25.34 18.12 5.92
N THR A 450 26.46 18.00 6.63
CA THR A 450 27.38 16.86 6.49
C THR A 450 27.25 15.95 7.71
N PRO A 451 26.73 14.72 7.56
CA PRO A 451 26.66 13.76 8.66
C PRO A 451 28.05 13.37 9.15
N VAL A 452 28.26 13.40 10.46
CA VAL A 452 29.53 13.03 11.11
C VAL A 452 29.42 11.60 11.66
N PRO A 453 30.24 10.64 11.21
CA PRO A 453 30.14 9.25 11.64
C PRO A 453 30.72 9.01 13.04
N HIS A 454 30.12 8.06 13.76
CA HIS A 454 30.53 7.54 15.05
C HIS A 454 30.31 6.02 15.05
N GLU A 455 31.30 5.26 15.50
CA GLU A 455 31.12 3.83 15.81
C GLU A 455 30.71 3.70 17.27
N VAL A 456 29.57 3.04 17.51
CA VAL A 456 28.98 2.93 18.85
C VAL A 456 28.48 1.52 19.12
N SER A 457 28.79 1.03 20.32
CA SER A 457 28.21 -0.20 20.85
C SER A 457 26.87 0.09 21.52
N LEU A 458 25.79 -0.46 20.96
CA LEU A 458 24.45 -0.33 21.56
C LEU A 458 24.18 -1.51 22.50
N ARG A 459 23.78 -1.23 23.75
CA ARG A 459 23.50 -2.27 24.76
C ARG A 459 22.55 -3.33 24.22
N GLY A 460 22.94 -4.61 24.19
CA GLY A 460 22.08 -5.70 23.71
C GLY A 460 22.01 -5.80 22.18
N ILE A 461 23.01 -5.27 21.47
CA ILE A 461 23.31 -5.54 20.07
C ILE A 461 24.75 -6.03 20.02
N GLU A 462 24.99 -7.19 19.43
CA GLU A 462 26.31 -7.84 19.44
C GLU A 462 27.36 -7.14 18.57
N ARG A 463 26.94 -6.23 17.67
CA ARG A 463 27.80 -5.55 16.71
C ARG A 463 27.80 -4.04 16.94
N GLU A 464 28.93 -3.41 16.68
CA GLU A 464 29.01 -1.95 16.54
C GLU A 464 28.14 -1.52 15.36
N ILE A 465 27.44 -0.41 15.55
CA ILE A 465 26.58 0.20 14.53
C ILE A 465 27.16 1.58 14.23
N ALA A 466 27.37 1.85 12.94
CA ALA A 466 27.68 3.18 12.46
C ALA A 466 26.47 4.11 12.63
N VAL A 467 26.63 5.10 13.50
CA VAL A 467 25.65 6.16 13.78
C VAL A 467 26.25 7.50 13.36
N TYR A 468 25.43 8.37 12.81
CA TYR A 468 25.83 9.66 12.32
C TYR A 468 25.14 10.77 13.10
N THR A 469 25.90 11.79 13.47
CA THR A 469 25.35 13.05 13.94
C THR A 469 25.07 13.96 12.76
N ILE A 470 23.84 14.43 12.66
CA ILE A 470 23.41 15.45 11.70
C ILE A 470 23.34 16.79 12.47
N PRO A 471 24.17 17.78 12.11
CA PRO A 471 24.33 19.03 12.86
C PRO A 471 23.12 19.97 12.74
#